data_AF-A0A947HFQ7-F1
#
_entry.id   AF-A0A947HFQ7-F1
#
_cell.length_a   1.000
_cell.length_b   1.000
_cell.length_c   1.000
_cell.angle_alpha   90.00
_cell.angle_beta   90.00
_cell.angle_gamma   90.00
#
_symmetry.space_group_name_H-M   'P 1'
#
loop_
_entity.id
_entity.type
_entity.pdbx_description
1 polymer ?
#
loop_
_entity_poly.entity_id
_entity_poly.type
_entity_poly.pdbx_seq_one_letter_code
_entity_poly.pdbx_strand_id
1 'polypeptide(L)'
;MDKKTMGTAEVIGGMGLLLLGHKLKGLGMFAHGFTALEELYREAHPELKPGLQARWEKATEFYEANHQNETNRTLHRLGIPFIVGGALGLLVSKPHRLPWMVSAAAFAGGWASNIIGHSVYEKNAPAFTEDPLSFIAGPVWDIQQMMALSNAQQKGRIEERVTVEVENA
;
A
#
# COMPACT_ATOMS: atom_id res chain seq x y z
N MET A 1 -8.56 4.71 25.50
CA MET A 1 -8.31 4.40 24.08
C MET A 1 -8.12 2.89 24.00
N ASP A 2 -8.82 2.21 23.09
CA ASP A 2 -8.65 0.76 22.92
C ASP A 2 -7.32 0.44 22.21
N LYS A 3 -6.91 -0.84 22.24
CA LYS A 3 -5.61 -1.28 21.70
C LYS A 3 -5.46 -1.02 20.20
N LYS A 4 -6.54 -1.16 19.42
CA LYS A 4 -6.50 -0.92 17.97
C LYS A 4 -6.30 0.55 17.67
N THR A 5 -7.01 1.43 18.38
CA THR A 5 -6.81 2.88 18.26
C THR A 5 -5.38 3.28 18.67
N MET A 6 -4.80 2.63 19.68
CA MET A 6 -3.40 2.86 20.07
C MET A 6 -2.39 2.41 19.00
N GLY A 7 -2.52 1.20 18.46
CA GLY A 7 -1.65 0.72 17.38
C GLY A 7 -1.76 1.60 16.12
N THR A 8 -2.98 2.05 15.78
CA THR A 8 -3.21 3.00 14.68
C THR A 8 -2.53 4.35 14.97
N ALA A 9 -2.65 4.88 16.18
CA ALA A 9 -2.00 6.12 16.58
C ALA A 9 -0.47 6.01 16.54
N GLU A 10 0.09 4.84 16.86
CA GLU A 10 1.54 4.57 16.77
C GLU A 10 2.03 4.52 15.32
N VAL A 11 1.29 3.86 14.43
CA VAL A 11 1.60 3.87 12.99
C VAL A 11 1.62 5.29 12.44
N ILE A 12 0.55 6.07 12.68
CA ILE A 12 0.44 7.45 12.21
C ILE A 12 1.49 8.35 12.88
N GLY A 13 1.70 8.19 14.18
CA GLY A 13 2.71 8.93 14.95
C GLY A 13 4.13 8.65 14.48
N GLY A 14 4.44 7.40 14.15
CA GLY A 14 5.73 7.00 13.57
C GLY A 14 5.99 7.67 12.22
N MET A 15 4.98 7.73 11.36
CA MET A 15 5.04 8.48 10.10
C MET A 15 5.24 9.98 10.32
N GLY A 16 4.53 10.56 11.30
CA GLY A 16 4.71 11.96 11.69
C GLY A 16 6.12 12.27 12.19
N LEU A 17 6.68 11.40 13.04
CA LEU A 17 8.06 11.53 13.52
C LEU A 17 9.08 11.42 12.39
N LEU A 18 8.84 10.56 11.40
CA LEU A 18 9.69 10.48 10.20
C LEU A 18 9.65 11.80 9.41
N LEU A 19 8.46 12.38 9.25
CA LEU A 19 8.25 13.72 8.65
C LEU A 19 8.84 14.86 9.48
N LEU A 20 9.17 14.65 10.76
CA LEU A 20 9.89 15.62 11.61
C LEU A 20 11.40 15.35 11.64
N GLY A 21 11.88 14.37 10.88
CA GLY A 21 13.30 14.02 10.81
C GLY A 21 13.79 13.11 11.94
N HIS A 22 12.90 12.65 12.83
CA HIS A 22 13.22 11.71 13.92
C HIS A 22 13.24 10.26 13.44
N LYS A 23 14.10 9.93 12.47
CA LYS A 23 14.10 8.66 11.71
C LYS A 23 13.98 7.41 12.57
N LEU A 24 14.87 7.23 13.56
CA LEU A 24 14.89 6.01 14.39
C LEU A 24 13.64 5.88 15.27
N LYS A 25 13.20 6.99 15.88
CA LYS A 25 11.98 7.01 16.70
C LYS A 25 10.74 6.77 15.84
N GLY A 26 10.70 7.39 14.66
CA GLY A 26 9.60 7.22 13.71
C GLY A 26 9.48 5.79 13.21
N LEU A 27 10.58 5.18 12.77
CA LEU A 27 10.60 3.77 12.36
C LEU A 27 10.24 2.83 13.51
N GLY A 28 10.79 3.05 14.71
CA GLY A 28 10.50 2.21 15.87
C GLY A 28 9.03 2.27 16.27
N MET A 29 8.46 3.47 16.34
CA MET A 29 7.04 3.65 16.68
C MET A 29 6.11 3.10 15.59
N PHE A 30 6.45 3.30 14.31
CA PHE A 30 5.71 2.71 13.20
C PHE A 30 5.71 1.18 13.26
N ALA A 31 6.89 0.57 13.44
CA ALA A 31 7.04 -0.87 13.49
C ALA A 31 6.27 -1.47 14.68
N HIS A 32 6.36 -0.85 15.85
CA HIS A 32 5.61 -1.26 17.04
C HIS A 32 4.09 -1.20 16.81
N GLY A 33 3.58 -0.09 16.26
CA GLY A 33 2.16 0.04 15.96
C GLY A 33 1.69 -1.00 14.94
N PHE A 34 2.49 -1.25 13.90
CA PHE A 34 2.17 -2.25 12.88
C PHE A 34 2.14 -3.68 13.47
N THR A 35 3.12 -4.04 14.30
CA THR A 35 3.13 -5.36 14.96
C THR A 35 1.96 -5.51 15.93
N ALA A 36 1.63 -4.46 16.69
CA ALA A 36 0.49 -4.49 17.60
C ALA A 36 -0.83 -4.68 16.85
N LEU A 37 -1.02 -4.01 15.70
CA LEU A 37 -2.20 -4.21 14.86
C LEU A 37 -2.26 -5.63 14.29
N GLU A 38 -1.13 -6.21 13.88
CA GLU A 38 -1.09 -7.58 13.33
C GLU A 38 -1.37 -8.64 14.41
N GLU A 39 -0.90 -8.43 15.63
CA GLU A 39 -1.24 -9.26 16.79
C GLU A 39 -2.75 -9.21 17.07
N LEU A 40 -3.33 -8.00 17.15
CA LEU A 40 -4.77 -7.83 17.33
C LEU A 40 -5.59 -8.46 16.22
N TYR A 41 -5.12 -8.35 14.97
CA TYR A 41 -5.77 -8.99 13.84
C TYR A 41 -5.79 -10.52 14.03
N ARG A 42 -4.66 -11.13 14.41
CA ARG A 42 -4.59 -12.59 14.63
C ARG A 42 -5.41 -13.05 15.84
N GLU A 43 -5.44 -12.28 16.92
CA GLU A 43 -6.30 -12.55 18.07
C GLU A 43 -7.79 -12.57 17.68
N ALA A 44 -8.20 -11.68 16.77
CA ALA A 44 -9.57 -11.60 16.28
C ALA A 44 -9.94 -12.69 15.26
N HIS A 45 -8.96 -13.38 14.67
CA HIS A 45 -9.14 -14.39 13.63
C HIS A 45 -8.48 -15.74 14.03
N PRO A 46 -8.98 -16.42 15.08
CA PRO A 46 -8.41 -17.68 15.56
C PRO A 46 -8.51 -18.83 14.55
N GLU A 47 -9.38 -18.70 13.53
CA GLU A 47 -9.52 -19.63 12.42
C GLU A 47 -8.38 -19.53 11.39
N LEU A 48 -7.58 -18.44 11.42
CA LEU A 48 -6.52 -18.22 10.46
C LEU A 48 -5.39 -19.24 10.66
N LYS A 49 -5.06 -19.97 9.59
CA LYS A 49 -3.93 -20.90 9.63
C LYS A 49 -2.61 -20.15 9.92
N PRO A 50 -1.67 -20.77 10.65
CA PRO A 50 -0.35 -20.20 10.86
C PRO A 50 0.39 -19.93 9.53
N GLY A 51 1.27 -18.93 9.55
CA GLY A 51 2.17 -18.61 8.44
C GLY A 51 1.76 -17.39 7.60
N LEU A 52 2.68 -16.98 6.72
CA LEU A 52 2.50 -15.80 5.87
C LEU A 52 1.51 -16.04 4.73
N GLN A 53 1.47 -17.25 4.17
CA GLN A 53 0.61 -17.54 3.02
C GLN A 53 -0.87 -17.34 3.32
N ALA A 54 -1.37 -17.96 4.40
CA ALA A 54 -2.77 -17.81 4.81
C ALA A 54 -3.12 -16.35 5.13
N ARG A 55 -2.16 -15.63 5.75
CA ARG A 55 -2.33 -14.20 6.06
C ARG A 55 -2.35 -13.34 4.79
N TRP A 56 -1.50 -13.68 3.82
CA TRP A 56 -1.42 -13.00 2.53
C TRP A 56 -2.72 -13.15 1.74
N GLU A 57 -3.23 -14.37 1.62
CA GLU A 57 -4.51 -14.67 0.97
C GLU A 57 -5.63 -13.83 1.58
N LYS A 58 -5.73 -13.81 2.92
CA LYS A 58 -6.73 -13.01 3.63
C LYS A 58 -6.55 -11.51 3.43
N ALA A 59 -5.31 -11.02 3.44
CA ALA A 59 -5.00 -9.61 3.22
C ALA A 59 -5.36 -9.16 1.80
N THR A 60 -5.11 -10.00 0.79
CA THR A 60 -5.48 -9.71 -0.60
C THR A 60 -7.00 -9.76 -0.81
N GLU A 61 -7.69 -10.72 -0.20
CA GLU A 61 -9.16 -10.81 -0.23
C GLU A 61 -9.79 -9.55 0.40
N PHE A 62 -9.29 -9.17 1.58
CA PHE A 62 -9.74 -7.95 2.26
C PHE A 62 -9.46 -6.70 1.42
N TYR A 63 -8.25 -6.60 0.85
CA TYR A 63 -7.88 -5.47 0.00
C TYR A 63 -8.81 -5.35 -1.21
N GLU A 64 -9.01 -6.45 -1.94
CA GLU A 64 -9.88 -6.50 -3.11
C GLU A 64 -11.29 -6.04 -2.72
N ALA A 65 -11.90 -6.65 -1.70
CA ALA A 65 -13.25 -6.30 -1.25
C ALA A 65 -13.42 -4.82 -0.85
N ASN A 66 -12.34 -4.14 -0.45
CA ASN A 66 -12.38 -2.77 0.06
C ASN A 66 -11.77 -1.72 -0.90
N HIS A 67 -11.33 -2.11 -2.10
CA HIS A 67 -10.81 -1.19 -3.13
C HIS A 67 -11.45 -1.48 -4.48
N GLN A 68 -12.75 -1.21 -4.57
CA GLN A 68 -13.52 -1.48 -5.79
C GLN A 68 -13.62 -0.24 -6.68
N ASN A 69 -13.52 0.96 -6.12
CA ASN A 69 -13.64 2.19 -6.91
C ASN A 69 -12.39 2.44 -7.77
N GLU A 70 -12.56 2.55 -9.09
CA GLU A 70 -11.46 2.77 -10.03
C GLU A 70 -10.67 4.06 -9.77
N THR A 71 -11.34 5.12 -9.31
CA THR A 71 -10.66 6.39 -8.99
C THR A 71 -9.81 6.23 -7.74
N ASN A 72 -10.31 5.54 -6.71
CA ASN A 72 -9.51 5.20 -5.53
C ASN A 72 -8.26 4.38 -5.92
N ARG A 73 -8.44 3.32 -6.71
CA ARG A 73 -7.31 2.48 -7.20
C ARG A 73 -6.32 3.28 -8.04
N THR A 74 -6.79 4.24 -8.84
CA THR A 74 -5.91 5.13 -9.61
C THR A 74 -5.10 6.05 -8.71
N LEU A 75 -5.74 6.66 -7.71
CA LEU A 75 -5.06 7.50 -6.72
C LEU A 75 -4.02 6.70 -5.92
N HIS A 76 -4.31 5.44 -5.60
CA HIS A 76 -3.35 4.51 -4.98
C HIS A 76 -2.16 4.21 -5.89
N ARG A 77 -2.40 3.87 -7.16
CA ARG A 77 -1.34 3.59 -8.15
C ARG A 77 -0.38 4.76 -8.33
N LEU A 78 -0.87 5.99 -8.20
CA LEU A 78 -0.02 7.20 -8.23
C LEU A 78 0.60 7.52 -6.87
N GLY A 79 -0.16 7.40 -5.79
CA GLY A 79 0.26 7.77 -4.44
C GLY A 79 1.30 6.83 -3.85
N ILE A 80 1.20 5.52 -4.08
CA ILE A 80 2.13 4.51 -3.53
C ILE A 80 3.58 4.77 -3.96
N PRO A 81 3.90 5.00 -5.24
CA PRO A 81 5.26 5.38 -5.65
C PRO A 81 5.80 6.61 -4.91
N PHE A 82 4.97 7.64 -4.71
CA PHE A 82 5.36 8.84 -3.97
C PHE A 82 5.56 8.58 -2.48
N ILE A 83 4.73 7.73 -1.86
CA ILE A 83 4.90 7.30 -0.47
C ILE A 83 6.21 6.52 -0.31
N VAL A 84 6.45 5.50 -1.15
CA VAL A 84 7.64 4.65 -1.03
C VAL A 84 8.91 5.46 -1.32
N GLY A 85 8.94 6.20 -2.43
CA GLY A 85 10.08 7.04 -2.79
C GLY A 85 10.33 8.16 -1.79
N GLY A 86 9.27 8.82 -1.34
CA GLY A 86 9.32 9.86 -0.31
C GLY A 86 9.84 9.32 1.03
N ALA A 87 9.36 8.16 1.48
CA ALA A 87 9.85 7.52 2.70
C ALA A 87 11.34 7.18 2.61
N LEU A 88 11.78 6.58 1.50
CA LEU A 88 13.20 6.30 1.26
C LEU A 88 14.04 7.59 1.28
N GLY A 89 13.57 8.64 0.61
CA GLY A 89 14.24 9.93 0.59
C GLY A 89 14.32 10.61 1.97
N LEU A 90 13.25 10.50 2.78
CA LEU A 90 13.24 10.95 4.19
C LEU A 90 14.28 10.19 5.02
N LEU A 91 14.44 8.89 4.80
CA LEU A 91 15.38 8.03 5.52
C LEU A 91 16.83 8.26 5.12
N VAL A 92 17.13 8.50 3.85
CA VAL A 92 18.50 8.67 3.37
C VAL A 92 19.00 10.12 3.49
N SER A 93 18.14 11.11 3.27
CA SER A 93 18.54 12.52 3.23
C SER A 93 18.75 13.12 4.63
N LYS A 94 19.61 14.14 4.74
CA LYS A 94 19.74 14.94 5.98
C LYS A 94 18.44 15.74 6.22
N PRO A 95 17.84 15.68 7.43
CA PRO A 95 16.61 16.42 7.73
C PRO A 95 16.71 17.91 7.41
N HIS A 96 15.59 18.49 6.98
CA HIS A 96 15.45 19.93 6.68
C HIS A 96 16.36 20.47 5.56
N ARG A 97 16.95 19.59 4.75
CA ARG A 97 17.63 19.98 3.50
C ARG A 97 16.70 19.82 2.31
N LEU A 98 17.01 20.48 1.20
CA LEU A 98 16.16 20.46 0.01
C LEU A 98 15.77 19.03 -0.44
N PRO A 99 16.67 18.03 -0.53
CA PRO A 99 16.28 16.66 -0.89
C PRO A 99 15.28 16.04 0.10
N TRP A 100 15.46 16.31 1.40
CA TRP A 100 14.54 15.84 2.44
C TRP A 100 13.19 16.55 2.35
N MET A 101 13.15 17.86 2.07
CA MET A 101 11.90 18.61 1.91
C MET A 101 11.10 18.14 0.69
N VAL A 102 11.79 17.88 -0.43
CA VAL A 102 11.17 17.30 -1.64
C VAL A 102 10.60 15.90 -1.32
N SER A 103 11.34 15.10 -0.55
CA SER A 103 10.91 13.77 -0.12
C SER A 103 9.73 13.83 0.85
N ALA A 104 9.71 14.80 1.77
CA ALA A 104 8.61 15.06 2.68
C ALA A 104 7.34 15.47 1.92
N ALA A 105 7.47 16.36 0.92
CA ALA A 105 6.37 16.78 0.07
C ALA A 105 5.82 15.60 -0.76
N ALA A 106 6.68 14.78 -1.35
CA ALA A 106 6.26 13.58 -2.07
C ALA A 106 5.54 12.59 -1.15
N PHE A 107 6.12 12.30 0.02
CA PHE A 107 5.52 11.39 1.00
C PHE A 107 4.14 11.89 1.45
N ALA A 108 4.03 13.15 1.87
CA ALA A 108 2.78 13.74 2.32
C ALA A 108 1.73 13.82 1.19
N GLY A 109 2.16 14.21 -0.02
CA GLY A 109 1.28 14.27 -1.19
C GLY A 109 0.75 12.91 -1.63
N GLY A 110 1.59 11.87 -1.61
CA GLY A 110 1.17 10.50 -1.89
C GLY A 110 0.14 9.99 -0.88
N TRP A 111 0.34 10.27 0.42
CA TRP A 111 -0.64 9.95 1.45
C TRP A 111 -1.94 10.72 1.29
N ALA A 112 -1.87 12.02 0.99
CA ALA A 112 -3.05 12.83 0.73
C ALA A 112 -3.87 12.26 -0.44
N SER A 113 -3.22 11.86 -1.54
CA SER A 113 -3.85 11.19 -2.68
C SER A 113 -4.64 9.93 -2.26
N ASN A 114 -3.99 9.01 -1.54
CA ASN A 114 -4.63 7.76 -1.10
C ASN A 114 -5.76 8.01 -0.11
N ILE A 115 -5.60 8.96 0.83
CA ILE A 115 -6.64 9.33 1.79
C ILE A 115 -7.84 9.96 1.07
N ILE A 116 -7.62 10.79 0.04
CA ILE A 116 -8.70 11.31 -0.80
C ILE A 116 -9.41 10.17 -1.52
N GLY A 117 -8.67 9.20 -2.07
CA GLY A 117 -9.23 7.98 -2.65
C GLY A 117 -10.20 7.28 -1.72
N HIS A 118 -9.74 6.94 -0.52
CA HIS A 118 -10.54 6.28 0.50
C HIS A 118 -11.73 7.12 0.99
N SER A 119 -11.50 8.40 1.33
CA SER A 119 -12.54 9.24 1.96
C SER A 119 -13.59 9.78 0.98
N VAL A 120 -13.18 10.12 -0.25
CA VAL A 120 -14.05 10.76 -1.24
C VAL A 120 -14.69 9.72 -2.16
N TYR A 121 -13.95 8.69 -2.58
CA TYR A 121 -14.43 7.78 -3.61
C TYR A 121 -14.85 6.42 -3.05
N GLU A 122 -14.04 5.81 -2.17
CA GLU A 122 -14.35 4.48 -1.62
C GLU A 122 -15.33 4.54 -0.43
N LYS A 123 -15.32 5.65 0.32
CA LYS A 123 -16.12 5.88 1.53
C LYS A 123 -15.83 4.90 2.68
N ASN A 124 -14.60 4.42 2.78
CA ASN A 124 -14.11 3.61 3.91
C ASN A 124 -12.83 4.20 4.50
N ALA A 125 -12.43 3.68 5.67
CA ALA A 125 -11.14 4.02 6.26
C ALA A 125 -9.99 3.37 5.46
N PRO A 126 -8.77 3.93 5.53
CA PRO A 126 -7.59 3.29 4.94
C PRO A 126 -7.43 1.85 5.43
N ALA A 127 -7.36 0.88 4.51
CA ALA A 127 -7.48 -0.54 4.81
C ALA A 127 -6.51 -1.08 5.89
N PHE A 128 -5.32 -0.48 6.01
CA PHE A 128 -4.31 -0.92 6.99
C PHE A 128 -4.72 -0.75 8.45
N THR A 129 -5.75 0.07 8.73
CA THR A 129 -6.28 0.23 10.10
C THR A 129 -7.10 -0.97 10.55
N GLU A 130 -7.63 -1.74 9.59
CA GLU A 130 -8.41 -2.95 9.82
C GLU A 130 -7.56 -4.20 9.59
N ASP A 131 -6.80 -4.23 8.50
CA ASP A 131 -5.91 -5.32 8.12
C ASP A 131 -4.51 -4.75 7.82
N PRO A 132 -3.57 -4.82 8.78
CA PRO A 132 -2.26 -4.20 8.61
C PRO A 132 -1.44 -4.81 7.46
N LEU A 133 -1.53 -6.12 7.22
CA LEU A 133 -0.79 -6.74 6.11
C LEU A 133 -1.31 -6.29 4.74
N SER A 134 -2.59 -5.91 4.62
CA SER A 134 -3.14 -5.37 3.37
C SER A 134 -2.41 -4.11 2.89
N PHE A 135 -1.72 -3.40 3.79
CA PHE A 135 -0.84 -2.29 3.46
C PHE A 135 0.24 -2.64 2.43
N ILE A 136 0.75 -3.87 2.48
CA ILE A 136 1.79 -4.38 1.57
C ILE A 136 1.17 -5.32 0.54
N ALA A 137 0.30 -6.24 0.97
CA ALA A 137 -0.26 -7.26 0.10
C ALA A 137 -1.12 -6.67 -1.03
N GLY A 138 -1.91 -5.63 -0.74
CA GLY A 138 -2.76 -4.97 -1.72
C GLY A 138 -1.98 -4.36 -2.90
N PRO A 139 -1.03 -3.44 -2.66
CA PRO A 139 -0.18 -2.88 -3.72
C PRO A 139 0.56 -3.92 -4.55
N VAL A 140 1.06 -4.99 -3.92
CA VAL A 140 1.76 -6.07 -4.62
C VAL A 140 0.79 -6.84 -5.53
N TRP A 141 -0.41 -7.14 -5.04
CA TRP A 141 -1.46 -7.79 -5.83
C TRP A 141 -1.90 -6.92 -7.02
N ASP A 142 -2.06 -5.61 -6.84
CA ASP A 142 -2.42 -4.69 -7.93
C ASP A 142 -1.35 -4.68 -9.04
N ILE A 143 -0.06 -4.68 -8.67
CA ILE A 143 1.05 -4.79 -9.64
C ILE A 143 1.00 -6.13 -10.38
N GLN A 144 0.79 -7.23 -9.66
CA GLN A 144 0.67 -8.56 -10.26
C GLN A 144 -0.48 -8.62 -11.26
N GLN A 145 -1.63 -8.05 -10.91
CA GLN A 145 -2.81 -7.99 -11.77
C GLN A 145 -2.54 -7.18 -13.05
N MET A 146 -1.88 -6.02 -12.94
CA MET A 146 -1.49 -5.21 -14.10
C MET A 146 -0.50 -5.93 -15.03
N MET A 147 0.48 -6.63 -14.47
CA MET A 147 1.44 -7.43 -15.25
C MET A 147 0.74 -8.59 -15.96
N ALA A 148 -0.18 -9.27 -15.29
CA ALA A 148 -0.96 -10.36 -15.88
C ALA A 148 -1.81 -9.87 -17.06
N LEU A 149 -2.50 -8.74 -16.92
CA LEU A 149 -3.29 -8.12 -18.00
C LEU A 149 -2.39 -7.73 -19.19
N SER A 150 -1.25 -7.11 -18.92
CA SER A 150 -0.29 -6.70 -19.97
C SER A 150 0.22 -7.90 -20.77
N ASN A 151 0.55 -9.00 -20.08
CA ASN A 151 1.00 -10.24 -20.71
C ASN A 151 -0.11 -10.89 -21.57
N ALA A 152 -1.36 -10.90 -21.09
CA ALA A 152 -2.49 -11.43 -21.84
C ALA A 152 -2.76 -10.61 -23.11
N GLN A 153 -2.72 -9.27 -23.01
CA GLN A 153 -2.87 -8.37 -24.16
C GLN A 153 -1.76 -8.56 -25.19
N GLN A 154 -0.51 -8.74 -24.73
CA GLN A 154 0.62 -9.03 -25.61
C GLN A 154 0.44 -10.35 -26.34
N LYS A 155 0.00 -11.41 -25.65
CA LYS A 155 -0.26 -12.72 -26.27
C LYS A 155 -1.31 -12.63 -27.37
N GLY A 156 -2.44 -11.95 -27.11
CA GLY A 156 -3.49 -11.76 -28.11
C GLY A 156 -3.00 -11.01 -29.36
N ARG A 157 -2.19 -9.97 -29.20
CA ARG A 157 -1.59 -9.22 -30.32
C ARG A 157 -0.63 -10.06 -31.17
N ILE A 158 0.13 -10.96 -30.53
CA ILE A 158 1.03 -11.88 -31.24
C ILE A 158 0.21 -12.90 -32.04
N GLU A 159 -0.82 -13.48 -31.43
CA GLU A 159 -1.72 -14.44 -32.11
C GLU A 159 -2.40 -13.79 -33.32
N GLU A 160 -2.96 -12.59 -33.18
CA GLU A 160 -3.53 -11.81 -34.28
C GLU A 160 -2.52 -11.57 -35.41
N ARG A 161 -1.30 -11.13 -35.08
CA ARG A 161 -0.25 -10.90 -36.07
C ARG A 161 0.14 -12.18 -36.82
N VAL A 162 0.28 -13.31 -36.13
CA VAL A 162 0.58 -14.61 -36.76
C VAL A 162 -0.56 -15.02 -37.68
N THR A 163 -1.82 -14.85 -37.27
CA THR A 163 -2.96 -15.18 -38.15
C THR A 163 -2.98 -14.33 -39.43
N VAL A 164 -2.69 -13.03 -39.32
CA VAL A 164 -2.59 -12.13 -40.49
C VAL A 164 -1.42 -12.50 -41.38
N GLU A 165 -0.26 -12.87 -40.83
CA GLU A 165 0.90 -13.31 -41.63
C GLU A 165 0.63 -14.64 -42.36
N VAL A 166 -0.12 -15.58 -41.76
CA VAL A 166 -0.53 -16.85 -42.40
C VAL A 166 -1.58 -16.64 -43.48
N GLU A 167 -2.56 -15.75 -43.28
CA GLU A 167 -3.59 -15.46 -44.30
C GLU A 167 -3.03 -14.75 -45.54
N ASN A 168 -1.94 -13.99 -45.37
CA ASN A 168 -1.28 -13.25 -46.45
C ASN A 168 -0.13 -14.04 -47.14
N ALA A 169 0.12 -15.28 -46.75
CA ALA A 169 1.16 -16.15 -47.31
C ALA A 169 0.58 -17.17 -48.32
#